data_AF-A0A3D5EI46-F1
#
_entry.id   AF-A0A3D5EI46-F1
#
_cell.length_a   1.000
_cell.length_b   1.000
_cell.length_c   1.000
_cell.angle_alpha   90.00
_cell.angle_beta   90.00
_cell.angle_gamma   90.00
#
_symmetry.space_group_name_H-M   'P 1'
#
loop_
_entity.id
_entity.type
_entity.pdbx_description
1 polymer ?
#
loop_
_entity_poly.entity_id
_entity_poly.type
_entity_poly.pdbx_seq_one_letter_code
_entity_poly.pdbx_strand_id
1 'polypeptide(L)'
;MLYTENELWNEIERCLAEDKEKKFTPGQQCFHNLIHCANPGYFLDRETILYLEEYMAIKRFKVPLASNIDDVVYHRLVIFSAIDEEYNAASELN
;
A
#
# COMPACT_ATOMS: atom_id res chain seq x y z
N MET A 1 21.37 3.13 5.96
CA MET A 1 21.15 2.08 6.98
C MET A 1 21.13 0.74 6.26
N LEU A 2 21.84 -0.26 6.80
CA LEU A 2 22.10 -1.57 6.19
C LEU A 2 21.15 -2.63 6.76
N TYR A 3 19.84 -2.35 6.82
CA TYR A 3 18.89 -3.44 7.07
C TYR A 3 18.86 -4.31 5.82
N THR A 4 19.00 -5.62 6.01
CA THR A 4 18.73 -6.59 4.97
C THR A 4 17.23 -6.65 4.70
N GLU A 5 16.85 -7.14 3.52
CA GLU A 5 15.44 -7.35 3.16
C GLU A 5 14.70 -8.18 4.21
N ASN A 6 15.34 -9.24 4.74
CA ASN A 6 14.76 -10.08 5.78
C ASN A 6 14.52 -9.31 7.09
N GLU A 7 15.46 -8.46 7.52
CA GLU A 7 15.28 -7.65 8.73
C GLU A 7 14.18 -6.61 8.56
N LEU A 8 14.00 -6.09 7.35
CA LEU A 8 12.92 -5.16 7.03
C LEU A 8 11.55 -5.86 7.09
N TRP A 9 11.43 -7.06 6.53
CA TRP A 9 10.21 -7.85 6.63
C TRP A 9 9.89 -8.27 8.07
N ASN A 10 10.90 -8.64 8.85
CA ASN A 10 10.71 -8.94 10.29
C ASN A 10 10.17 -7.72 11.06
N GLU A 11 10.63 -6.52 10.69
CA GLU A 11 10.16 -5.29 11.31
C GLU A 11 8.71 -4.97 10.92
N ILE A 12 8.34 -5.17 9.65
CA ILE A 12 6.94 -5.07 9.20
C ILE A 12 6.07 -6.03 10.00
N GLU A 13 6.47 -7.30 10.13
CA GLU A 13 5.73 -8.30 10.90
C GLU A 13 5.59 -7.89 12.37
N ARG A 14 6.65 -7.34 12.97
CA ARG A 14 6.62 -6.81 14.35
C ARG A 14 5.58 -5.70 14.49
N CYS A 15 5.60 -4.71 13.59
CA CYS A 15 4.63 -3.61 13.62
C CYS A 15 3.19 -4.13 13.56
N LEU A 16 2.90 -5.02 12.61
CA LEU A 16 1.56 -5.59 12.43
C LEU A 16 1.12 -6.46 13.63
N ALA A 17 2.04 -7.13 14.30
CA ALA A 17 1.75 -7.93 15.50
C ALA A 17 1.49 -7.07 16.76
N GLU A 18 2.05 -5.86 16.80
CA GLU A 18 1.89 -4.94 17.94
C GLU A 18 0.54 -4.21 17.94
N ASP A 19 -0.07 -3.96 16.78
CA ASP A 19 -1.42 -3.39 16.70
C ASP A 19 -2.51 -4.45 16.91
N LYS A 20 -2.62 -4.91 18.15
CA LYS A 20 -3.64 -5.89 18.58
C LYS A 20 -5.07 -5.38 18.47
N GLU A 21 -5.25 -4.06 18.42
CA GLU A 21 -6.57 -3.41 18.37
C GLU A 21 -6.97 -3.04 16.93
N LYS A 22 -6.07 -3.23 15.94
CA LYS A 22 -6.27 -2.88 14.53
C LYS A 22 -6.76 -1.44 14.36
N LYS A 23 -6.17 -0.53 15.15
CA LYS A 23 -6.55 0.89 15.14
C LYS A 23 -6.09 1.59 13.88
N PHE A 24 -5.03 1.11 13.25
CA PHE A 24 -4.43 1.70 12.06
C PHE A 24 -4.32 0.67 10.95
N THR A 25 -4.39 1.12 9.71
CA THR A 25 -4.13 0.27 8.55
C THR A 25 -2.66 -0.16 8.50
N PRO A 26 -2.34 -1.29 7.82
CA PRO A 26 -0.96 -1.74 7.65
C PRO A 26 -0.02 -0.65 7.11
N GLY A 27 -0.47 0.12 6.11
CA GLY A 27 0.30 1.21 5.52
C GLY A 27 0.58 2.34 6.50
N GLN A 28 -0.41 2.75 7.30
CA GLN A 28 -0.23 3.77 8.35
C GLN A 28 0.78 3.33 9.40
N GLN A 29 0.69 2.07 9.88
CA GLN A 29 1.66 1.55 10.85
C GLN A 29 3.07 1.50 10.28
N CYS A 30 3.20 1.00 9.05
CA CYS A 30 4.48 0.92 8.36
C CYS A 30 5.08 2.31 8.15
N PHE A 31 4.28 3.30 7.75
CA PHE A 31 4.74 4.67 7.54
C PHE A 31 5.34 5.29 8.81
N HIS A 32 4.69 5.11 9.97
CA HIS A 32 5.17 5.69 11.22
C HIS A 32 6.37 4.96 11.82
N ASN A 33 6.44 3.63 11.66
CA ASN A 33 7.49 2.83 12.31
C ASN A 33 8.70 2.59 11.41
N LEU A 34 8.50 2.27 10.12
CA LEU A 34 9.59 1.86 9.23
C LEU A 34 10.51 3.02 8.83
N ILE A 35 10.07 4.28 8.94
CA ILE A 35 10.92 5.43 8.62
C ILE A 35 12.19 5.49 9.49
N HIS A 36 12.15 4.85 10.67
CA HIS A 36 13.30 4.75 11.57
C HIS A 36 14.28 3.63 11.17
N CYS A 37 13.85 2.68 10.35
CA CYS A 37 14.60 1.47 10.01
C CYS A 37 15.04 1.46 8.54
N ALA A 38 14.20 1.94 7.62
CA ALA A 38 14.48 1.93 6.19
C ALA A 38 14.03 3.21 5.50
N ASN A 39 14.71 3.52 4.39
CA ASN A 39 14.23 4.54 3.48
C ASN A 39 12.96 4.02 2.78
N PRO A 40 11.78 4.66 2.92
CA PRO A 40 10.55 4.23 2.27
C PRO A 40 10.67 4.14 0.74
N GLY A 41 11.59 4.90 0.13
CA GLY A 41 11.90 4.82 -1.29
C GLY A 41 12.40 3.45 -1.75
N TYR A 42 12.83 2.57 -0.83
CA TYR A 42 13.15 1.18 -1.14
C TYR A 42 11.94 0.42 -1.72
N PHE A 43 10.74 0.70 -1.23
CA PHE A 43 9.50 0.06 -1.68
C PHE A 43 8.90 0.72 -2.92
N LEU A 44 9.42 1.88 -3.35
CA LEU A 44 8.94 2.60 -4.52
C LEU A 44 9.66 2.13 -5.79
N ASP A 45 9.47 0.86 -6.13
CA ASP A 45 9.93 0.36 -7.41
C ASP A 45 9.05 0.85 -8.57
N ARG A 46 9.50 0.58 -9.79
CA ARG A 46 8.82 1.04 -10.99
C ARG A 46 7.40 0.47 -11.09
N GLU A 47 7.20 -0.77 -10.68
CA GLU A 47 5.91 -1.45 -10.77
C GLU A 47 4.90 -0.82 -9.80
N THR A 48 5.35 -0.55 -8.57
CA THR A 48 4.57 0.15 -7.54
C THR A 48 4.15 1.53 -8.02
N ILE A 49 5.07 2.29 -8.62
CA ILE A 49 4.75 3.61 -9.19
C ILE A 49 3.69 3.49 -10.29
N LEU A 50 3.83 2.52 -11.19
CA LEU A 50 2.87 2.31 -12.27
C LEU A 50 1.47 1.96 -11.74
N TYR A 51 1.36 1.12 -10.70
CA TYR A 51 0.08 0.82 -10.09
C TYR A 51 -0.56 2.04 -9.42
N LEU A 52 0.24 2.89 -8.75
CA LEU A 52 -0.26 4.13 -8.16
C LEU A 52 -0.76 5.11 -9.23
N GLU A 53 0.01 5.31 -10.29
CA GLU A 53 -0.38 6.17 -11.42
C GLU A 53 -1.64 5.65 -12.13
N GLU A 54 -1.72 4.34 -12.38
CA GLU A 54 -2.87 3.70 -13.01
C GLU A 54 -4.12 3.86 -12.15
N TYR A 55 -4.03 3.60 -10.84
CA TYR A 55 -5.12 3.81 -9.89
C TYR A 55 -5.61 5.26 -9.91
N MET A 56 -4.70 6.23 -9.84
CA MET A 56 -5.04 7.66 -9.84
C MET A 56 -5.70 8.08 -11.16
N ALA A 57 -5.21 7.59 -12.31
CA ALA A 57 -5.82 7.85 -13.60
C ALA A 57 -7.25 7.28 -13.68
N ILE A 58 -7.44 6.05 -13.19
CA ILE A 58 -8.75 5.39 -13.13
C ILE A 58 -9.75 6.21 -12.31
N LYS A 59 -9.39 6.63 -11.10
CA LYS A 59 -10.26 7.44 -10.23
C LYS A 59 -10.54 8.81 -10.83
N ARG A 60 -9.52 9.47 -11.40
CA ARG A 60 -9.64 10.83 -11.97
C ARG A 60 -10.49 10.87 -13.23
N PHE A 61 -10.29 9.94 -14.14
CA PHE A 61 -10.96 9.91 -15.44
C PHE A 61 -12.18 8.98 -15.46
N LYS A 62 -12.49 8.31 -14.34
CA LYS A 62 -13.59 7.34 -14.20
C LYS A 62 -13.50 6.22 -15.23
N VAL A 63 -12.28 5.73 -15.47
CA VAL A 63 -12.05 4.64 -16.43
C VAL A 63 -12.42 3.31 -15.78
N PRO A 64 -13.33 2.52 -16.37
CA PRO A 64 -13.64 1.20 -15.83
C PRO A 64 -12.44 0.25 -15.98
N LEU A 65 -12.19 -0.56 -14.94
CA LEU A 65 -11.08 -1.53 -14.92
C LEU A 65 -11.16 -2.59 -16.02
N ALA A 66 -12.39 -3.00 -16.35
CA ALA A 66 -12.71 -3.92 -17.42
C ALA A 66 -14.17 -3.70 -17.85
N SER A 67 -14.61 -4.36 -18.91
CA SER A 67 -15.99 -4.27 -19.41
C SER A 67 -17.02 -4.92 -18.46
N ASN A 68 -16.60 -5.93 -17.70
CA ASN A 68 -17.39 -6.60 -16.67
C ASN A 68 -16.43 -7.14 -15.58
N ILE A 69 -16.99 -7.67 -14.48
CA ILE A 69 -16.20 -8.17 -13.35
C ILE A 69 -15.40 -9.44 -13.67
N ASP A 70 -15.90 -10.29 -14.56
CA ASP A 70 -15.27 -11.56 -14.94
C ASP A 70 -13.98 -11.33 -15.76
N ASP A 71 -13.90 -10.19 -16.45
CA ASP A 71 -12.74 -9.76 -17.23
C ASP A 71 -11.68 -9.00 -16.40
N VAL A 72 -11.95 -8.72 -15.12
CA VAL A 72 -10.99 -7.99 -14.27
C VAL A 72 -9.85 -8.92 -13.87
N VAL A 73 -8.61 -8.45 -14.06
CA VAL A 73 -7.42 -9.12 -13.51
C VAL A 73 -7.47 -9.03 -11.98
N TYR A 74 -7.73 -10.16 -11.32
CA TYR A 74 -7.87 -10.25 -9.87
C TYR A 74 -6.73 -9.57 -9.10
N HIS A 75 -5.49 -9.78 -9.53
CA HIS A 75 -4.33 -9.17 -8.87
C HIS A 75 -4.38 -7.63 -8.85
N ARG A 76 -4.81 -7.01 -9.96
CA ARG A 76 -4.98 -5.55 -10.04
C ARG A 76 -6.10 -5.07 -9.14
N LEU A 77 -7.20 -5.84 -9.06
CA LEU A 77 -8.32 -5.52 -8.17
C LEU A 77 -7.86 -5.50 -6.70
N VAL A 78 -7.07 -6.50 -6.29
CA VAL A 78 -6.52 -6.58 -4.92
C VAL A 78 -5.60 -5.39 -4.63
N ILE A 79 -4.66 -5.10 -5.54
CA ILE A 79 -3.74 -3.96 -5.38
C ILE A 79 -4.52 -2.65 -5.27
N PHE A 80 -5.46 -2.40 -6.17
CA PHE A 80 -6.24 -1.16 -6.17
C PHE A 80 -7.18 -1.05 -4.98
N SER A 81 -7.70 -2.16 -4.45
CA SER A 81 -8.43 -2.16 -3.18
C SER A 81 -7.55 -1.72 -2.03
N ALA A 82 -6.33 -2.27 -1.92
CA ALA A 82 -5.38 -1.90 -0.88
C ALA A 82 -4.98 -0.42 -0.99
N ILE A 83 -4.75 0.09 -2.21
CA ILE A 83 -4.45 1.50 -2.43
C ILE A 83 -5.65 2.39 -2.04
N ASP A 84 -6.89 2.03 -2.41
CA ASP A 84 -8.08 2.82 -2.06
C ASP A 84 -8.30 2.85 -0.54
N GLU A 85 -8.13 1.73 0.15
CA GLU A 85 -8.21 1.64 1.61
C GLU A 85 -7.19 2.58 2.29
N GLU A 86 -5.92 2.49 1.90
CA GLU A 86 -4.86 3.33 2.48
C GLU A 86 -5.02 4.82 2.11
N TYR A 87 -5.42 5.12 0.87
CA TYR A 87 -5.65 6.49 0.43
C TYR A 87 -6.79 7.16 1.20
N ASN A 88 -7.90 6.44 1.42
CA ASN A 88 -9.03 6.94 2.20
C ASN A 88 -8.65 7.09 3.68
N ALA A 89 -7.97 6.11 4.26
CA ALA A 89 -7.51 6.18 5.64
C ALA A 89 -6.53 7.35 5.88
N ALA A 90 -5.67 7.66 4.90
CA ALA A 90 -4.78 8.82 4.94
C ALA A 90 -5.52 10.15 4.73
N SER A 91 -6.60 10.14 3.94
CA SER A 91 -7.42 11.33 3.68
C SER A 91 -8.34 11.70 4.86
N GLU A 92 -8.83 10.71 5.60
CA GLU A 92 -9.68 10.89 6.79
C GLU A 92 -8.91 11.42 8.02
N LEU A 93 -7.58 11.32 8.02
CA LEU A 93 -6.70 11.85 9.07
C LEU A 93 -6.40 13.36 8.96
N ASN A 94 -6.90 14.04 7.93
CA ASN A 94 -6.78 15.50 7.71
C ASN A 94 -8.13 16.22 7.86
#